data_AF-D8QNT0-F1
#
_entry.id   AF-D8QNT0-F1
#
_cell.length_a   1.000
_cell.length_b   1.000
_cell.length_c   1.000
_cell.angle_alpha   90.00
_cell.angle_beta   90.00
_cell.angle_gamma   90.00
#
_symmetry.space_group_name_H-M   'P 1'
#
loop_
_entity.id
_entity.type
_entity.pdbx_description
1 polymer ?
#
loop_
_entity_poly.entity_id
_entity_poly.type
_entity_poly.pdbx_seq_one_letter_code
_entity_poly.pdbx_strand_id
1 'polypeptide(L)'
;MARQHRSSITKLWFFRVMLAIFVLSSVALLVFANWHTVKYMLRPIWDTPPRSFAFIPHYYAHNMSMRELCALHGWKLRKRPRRVFDAIIFNNELDLLEIRWREIDPYVTKFLLLESNGTFTGISKPLWFGVNRKPGGRFDFAEPKLVYSAIRTPRLPRGVRPYVNEAYQRDRMNELFRTAGIRAGDLLLMSDVDEIPSGHTVDLLRSCDGIPPVTHLQLRNFLYSFEFPTHKDRSDTGSWRSTAHVFEPRVTQYSHSRVTDTMLADAGWHCSFCFRTVADIAFKMRAYSHADRVTRPDFLREERIQDLICSGRDLFDMLPEEFNYRDLIGKMGSIPSSYSAVNLPLHLLRNVERFRYLLPGNCVRPRV
;
A
#
# COMPACT_ATOMS: atom_id res chain seq x y z
N MET A 1 -8.62 -54.61 -52.23
CA MET A 1 -9.15 -53.33 -51.71
C MET A 1 -9.11 -53.18 -50.18
N ALA A 2 -9.25 -54.22 -49.35
CA ALA A 2 -9.31 -54.09 -47.88
C ALA A 2 -8.00 -53.65 -47.17
N ARG A 3 -6.81 -54.01 -47.67
CA ARG A 3 -5.52 -53.61 -47.06
C ARG A 3 -5.19 -52.11 -47.20
N GLN A 4 -5.60 -51.50 -48.31
CA GLN A 4 -5.34 -50.08 -48.59
C GLN A 4 -6.25 -49.17 -47.74
N HIS A 5 -7.47 -49.63 -47.46
CA HIS A 5 -8.43 -48.94 -46.59
C HIS A 5 -8.02 -48.95 -45.11
N ARG A 6 -7.44 -50.07 -44.61
CA ARG A 6 -6.91 -50.16 -43.22
C ARG A 6 -5.67 -49.26 -43.01
N SER A 7 -4.79 -49.16 -43.99
CA SER A 7 -3.58 -48.30 -43.96
C SER A 7 -3.92 -46.80 -43.94
N SER A 8 -4.98 -46.40 -44.65
CA SER A 8 -5.49 -45.02 -44.63
C SER A 8 -6.07 -44.64 -43.27
N ILE A 9 -6.83 -45.55 -42.64
CA ILE A 9 -7.46 -45.33 -41.33
C ILE A 9 -6.40 -45.20 -40.22
N THR A 10 -5.35 -46.03 -40.22
CA THR A 10 -4.25 -45.91 -39.24
C THR A 10 -3.41 -44.66 -39.43
N LYS A 11 -3.17 -44.22 -40.68
CA LYS A 11 -2.50 -42.94 -40.96
C LYS A 11 -3.32 -41.74 -40.51
N LEU A 12 -4.63 -41.75 -40.75
CA LEU A 12 -5.54 -40.69 -40.30
C LEU A 12 -5.66 -40.64 -38.78
N TRP A 13 -5.72 -41.81 -38.12
CA TRP A 13 -5.73 -41.89 -36.66
C TRP A 13 -4.40 -41.40 -36.06
N PHE A 14 -3.27 -41.83 -36.60
CA PHE A 14 -1.94 -41.34 -36.20
C PHE A 14 -1.80 -39.82 -36.38
N PHE A 15 -2.26 -39.27 -37.52
CA PHE A 15 -2.29 -37.83 -37.75
C PHE A 15 -3.16 -37.10 -36.73
N ARG A 16 -4.36 -37.61 -36.41
CA ARG A 16 -5.24 -37.03 -35.38
C ARG A 16 -4.61 -37.06 -33.99
N VAL A 17 -3.90 -38.13 -33.63
CA VAL A 17 -3.18 -38.25 -32.36
C VAL A 17 -2.01 -37.25 -32.30
N MET A 18 -1.22 -37.14 -33.37
CA MET A 18 -0.13 -36.16 -33.45
C MET A 18 -0.64 -34.71 -33.40
N LEU A 19 -1.74 -34.41 -34.09
CA LEU A 19 -2.38 -33.10 -34.02
C LEU A 19 -2.89 -32.82 -32.60
N ALA A 20 -3.51 -33.79 -31.94
CA ALA A 20 -3.97 -33.63 -30.55
C ALA A 20 -2.80 -33.38 -29.59
N ILE A 21 -1.69 -34.11 -29.72
CA ILE A 21 -0.48 -33.89 -28.92
C ILE A 21 0.13 -32.51 -29.20
N PHE A 22 0.19 -32.10 -30.46
CA PHE A 22 0.67 -30.76 -30.83
C PHE A 22 -0.21 -29.66 -30.25
N VAL A 23 -1.54 -29.80 -30.33
CA VAL A 23 -2.48 -28.84 -29.74
C VAL A 23 -2.33 -28.81 -28.21
N LEU A 24 -2.29 -29.97 -27.55
CA LEU A 24 -2.15 -30.06 -26.09
C LEU A 24 -0.82 -29.47 -25.60
N SER A 25 0.28 -29.76 -26.29
CA SER A 25 1.60 -29.20 -25.96
C SER A 25 1.65 -27.68 -26.22
N SER A 26 1.04 -27.20 -27.29
CA SER A 26 0.92 -25.76 -27.59
C SER A 26 0.08 -25.04 -26.53
N VAL A 27 -1.05 -25.62 -26.13
CA VAL A 27 -1.90 -25.08 -25.06
C VAL A 27 -1.15 -25.10 -23.73
N ALA A 28 -0.45 -26.19 -23.39
CA ALA A 28 0.35 -26.27 -22.17
C ALA A 28 1.46 -25.22 -22.14
N LEU A 29 2.15 -25.00 -23.26
CA LEU A 29 3.15 -23.94 -23.40
C LEU A 29 2.55 -22.55 -23.21
N LEU A 30 1.38 -22.27 -23.82
CA LEU A 30 0.66 -21.02 -23.66
C LEU A 30 0.23 -20.77 -22.21
N VAL A 31 -0.29 -21.80 -21.54
CA VAL A 31 -0.67 -21.75 -20.11
C VAL A 31 0.56 -21.49 -19.24
N PHE A 32 1.66 -22.20 -19.49
CA PHE A 32 2.91 -22.01 -18.74
C PHE A 32 3.48 -20.61 -18.94
N ALA A 33 3.50 -20.12 -20.19
CA ALA A 33 3.98 -18.77 -20.51
C ALA A 33 3.10 -17.67 -19.88
N ASN A 34 1.82 -17.93 -19.65
CA ASN A 34 0.86 -16.99 -19.06
C ASN A 34 0.40 -17.42 -17.65
N TRP A 35 1.22 -18.18 -16.94
CA TRP A 35 0.82 -18.84 -15.69
C TRP A 35 0.29 -17.86 -14.63
N HIS A 36 0.86 -16.67 -14.52
CA HIS A 36 0.38 -15.63 -13.60
C HIS A 36 -1.05 -15.19 -13.95
N THR A 37 -1.31 -14.86 -15.21
CA THR A 37 -2.65 -14.48 -15.70
C THR A 37 -3.66 -15.60 -15.49
N VAL A 38 -3.27 -16.86 -15.80
CA VAL A 38 -4.11 -18.03 -15.59
C VAL A 38 -4.42 -18.22 -14.10
N LYS A 39 -3.40 -18.10 -13.23
CA LYS A 39 -3.57 -18.22 -11.77
C LYS A 39 -4.58 -17.20 -11.24
N TYR A 40 -4.52 -15.96 -11.71
CA TYR A 40 -5.40 -14.88 -11.25
C TYR A 40 -6.81 -15.03 -11.81
N MET A 41 -6.96 -15.42 -13.09
CA MET A 41 -8.26 -15.76 -13.67
C MET A 41 -8.96 -16.91 -12.92
N LEU A 42 -8.21 -17.94 -12.53
CA LEU A 42 -8.74 -19.11 -11.84
C LEU A 42 -8.88 -18.90 -10.33
N ARG A 43 -8.33 -17.82 -9.77
CA ARG A 43 -8.35 -17.53 -8.32
C ARG A 43 -9.74 -17.63 -7.69
N PRO A 44 -10.83 -17.10 -8.30
CA PRO A 44 -12.18 -17.27 -7.79
C PRO A 44 -12.67 -18.72 -7.63
N ILE A 45 -12.01 -19.71 -8.25
CA ILE A 45 -12.37 -21.13 -8.16
C ILE A 45 -11.66 -21.80 -6.98
N TRP A 46 -10.37 -21.50 -6.76
CA TRP A 46 -9.52 -22.26 -5.84
C TRP A 46 -9.15 -21.51 -4.56
N ASP A 47 -9.23 -20.18 -4.56
CA ASP A 47 -8.90 -19.35 -3.40
C ASP A 47 -10.17 -18.87 -2.69
N THR A 48 -10.07 -18.60 -1.39
CA THR A 48 -11.20 -18.14 -0.58
C THR A 48 -10.88 -16.81 0.07
N PRO A 49 -11.86 -15.90 0.19
CA PRO A 49 -11.62 -14.62 0.79
C PRO A 49 -11.16 -14.78 2.25
N PRO A 50 -10.24 -13.93 2.73
CA PRO A 50 -9.89 -13.93 4.14
C PRO A 50 -11.13 -13.61 4.98
N ARG A 51 -11.10 -13.97 6.27
CA ARG A 51 -12.18 -13.63 7.21
C ARG A 51 -12.51 -12.15 7.13
N SER A 52 -13.79 -11.77 7.17
CA SER A 52 -14.16 -10.37 7.21
C SER A 52 -13.65 -9.70 8.48
N PHE A 53 -13.50 -8.37 8.44
CA PHE A 53 -13.24 -7.58 9.63
C PHE A 53 -14.56 -7.31 10.36
N ALA A 54 -14.51 -7.26 11.69
CA ALA A 54 -15.50 -6.60 12.53
C ALA A 54 -15.30 -5.09 12.42
N PHE A 55 -16.14 -4.44 11.62
CA PHE A 55 -16.07 -2.99 11.39
C PHE A 55 -16.59 -2.23 12.61
N ILE A 56 -15.81 -1.24 13.04
CA ILE A 56 -16.24 -0.17 13.91
C ILE A 56 -16.73 0.97 13.01
N PRO A 57 -18.03 1.34 13.07
CA PRO A 57 -18.52 2.53 12.39
C PRO A 57 -17.77 3.76 12.88
N HIS A 58 -17.29 4.58 11.95
CA HIS A 58 -16.53 5.78 12.27
C HIS A 58 -17.44 7.00 12.18
N TYR A 59 -17.95 7.46 13.33
CA TYR A 59 -18.78 8.65 13.41
C TYR A 59 -17.91 9.90 13.47
N TYR A 60 -18.11 10.83 12.54
CA TYR A 60 -17.41 12.12 12.55
C TYR A 60 -18.24 13.22 11.87
N ALA A 61 -18.21 14.42 12.45
CA ALA A 61 -18.63 15.66 11.82
C ALA A 61 -17.85 16.85 12.41
N HIS A 62 -17.62 17.89 11.60
CA HIS A 62 -16.72 19.01 11.93
C HIS A 62 -17.04 19.76 13.23
N ASN A 63 -18.31 19.77 13.65
CA ASN A 63 -18.79 20.55 14.81
C ASN A 63 -19.14 19.69 16.03
N MET A 64 -18.77 18.41 16.04
CA MET A 64 -19.05 17.53 17.18
C MET A 64 -17.93 17.60 18.21
N SER A 65 -18.29 17.62 19.49
CA SER A 65 -17.31 17.55 20.56
C SER A 65 -16.70 16.15 20.65
N MET A 66 -15.45 16.06 21.09
CA MET A 66 -14.79 14.77 21.29
C MET A 66 -15.53 13.88 22.32
N ARG A 67 -16.26 14.49 23.26
CA ARG A 67 -17.11 13.75 24.22
C ARG A 67 -18.24 13.00 23.52
N GLU A 68 -18.95 13.69 22.62
CA GLU A 68 -20.04 13.10 21.83
C GLU A 68 -19.50 12.03 20.89
N LEU A 69 -18.38 12.31 20.21
CA LEU A 69 -17.72 11.34 19.34
C LEU A 69 -17.34 10.07 20.10
N CYS A 70 -16.65 10.17 21.25
CA CYS A 70 -16.35 8.98 22.04
C CYS A 70 -17.64 8.24 22.45
N ALA A 71 -18.66 8.95 22.93
CA ALA A 71 -19.91 8.33 23.38
C ALA A 71 -20.65 7.56 22.26
N LEU A 72 -20.66 8.09 21.02
CA LEU A 72 -21.26 7.41 19.87
C LEU A 72 -20.57 6.09 19.51
N HIS A 73 -19.28 5.97 19.81
CA HIS A 73 -18.53 4.72 19.63
C HIS A 73 -18.62 3.80 20.86
N GLY A 74 -19.41 4.16 21.88
CA GLY A 74 -19.47 3.42 23.15
C GLY A 74 -18.23 3.60 24.02
N TRP A 75 -17.42 4.62 23.75
CA TRP A 75 -16.16 4.93 24.44
C TRP A 75 -16.32 6.11 25.39
N LYS A 76 -15.38 6.26 26.33
CA LYS A 76 -15.37 7.36 27.31
C LYS A 76 -14.29 8.37 26.96
N LEU A 77 -14.58 9.66 27.05
CA LEU A 77 -13.56 10.69 26.86
C LEU A 77 -12.48 10.58 27.95
N ARG A 78 -11.21 10.59 27.55
CA ARG A 78 -10.08 10.60 28.48
C ARG A 78 -9.87 11.98 29.10
N LYS A 79 -9.41 12.01 30.35
CA LYS A 79 -8.98 13.26 31.02
C LYS A 79 -7.81 13.93 30.29
N ARG A 80 -6.91 13.12 29.72
CA ARG A 80 -5.80 13.55 28.87
C ARG A 80 -5.68 12.61 27.67
N PRO A 81 -5.56 13.13 26.44
CA PRO A 81 -5.28 12.30 25.28
C PRO A 81 -4.02 11.46 25.47
N ARG A 82 -3.97 10.29 24.83
CA ARG A 82 -2.74 9.49 24.72
C ARG A 82 -1.68 10.27 23.95
N ARG A 83 -0.42 10.05 24.29
CA ARG A 83 0.69 10.46 23.41
C ARG A 83 0.64 9.58 22.17
N VAL A 84 0.95 10.15 21.01
CA VAL A 84 0.87 9.44 19.73
C VAL A 84 2.26 9.34 19.12
N PHE A 85 2.64 8.14 18.71
CA PHE A 85 3.90 7.82 18.07
C PHE A 85 3.57 7.31 16.67
N ASP A 86 4.07 7.99 15.64
CA ASP A 86 3.86 7.61 14.23
C ASP A 86 5.10 6.92 13.69
N ALA A 87 5.03 5.62 13.43
CA ALA A 87 6.16 4.80 13.03
C ALA A 87 6.10 4.38 11.57
N ILE A 88 7.15 4.74 10.81
CA ILE A 88 7.22 4.53 9.36
C ILE A 88 8.61 4.06 8.95
N ILE A 89 8.64 3.06 8.06
CA ILE A 89 9.84 2.68 7.30
C ILE A 89 9.83 3.45 5.97
N PHE A 90 10.88 4.24 5.72
CA PHE A 90 10.93 5.20 4.63
C PHE A 90 11.83 4.77 3.48
N ASN A 91 11.35 4.97 2.25
CA ASN A 91 12.10 4.72 1.03
C ASN A 91 12.39 6.01 0.22
N ASN A 92 11.49 6.46 -0.65
CA ASN A 92 11.68 7.63 -1.53
C ASN A 92 10.43 8.53 -1.64
N GLU A 93 9.38 8.28 -0.85
CA GLU A 93 8.09 8.96 -0.87
C GLU A 93 8.09 10.34 -0.17
N LEU A 94 9.04 11.24 -0.48
CA LEU A 94 9.20 12.52 0.24
C LEU A 94 7.93 13.39 0.24
N ASP A 95 7.21 13.44 -0.88
CA ASP A 95 6.00 14.26 -1.02
C ASP A 95 4.84 13.73 -0.18
N LEU A 96 4.62 12.42 -0.18
CA LEU A 96 3.59 11.78 0.65
C LEU A 96 3.96 11.84 2.13
N LEU A 97 5.25 11.70 2.49
CA LEU A 97 5.70 11.85 3.87
C LEU A 97 5.35 13.25 4.40
N GLU A 98 5.59 14.30 3.62
CA GLU A 98 5.26 15.65 4.04
C GLU A 98 3.75 15.84 4.19
N ILE A 99 2.95 15.38 3.22
CA ILE A 99 1.49 15.46 3.28
C ILE A 99 0.96 14.73 4.52
N ARG A 100 1.44 13.50 4.75
CA ARG A 100 1.09 12.68 5.91
C ARG A 100 1.41 13.41 7.21
N TRP A 101 2.65 13.81 7.40
CA TRP A 101 3.09 14.40 8.67
C TRP A 101 2.39 15.73 8.92
N ARG A 102 2.13 16.55 7.90
CA ARG A 102 1.36 17.79 8.06
C ARG A 102 -0.10 17.54 8.45
N GLU A 103 -0.70 16.45 7.98
CA GLU A 103 -2.06 16.05 8.36
C GLU A 103 -2.15 15.66 9.84
N ILE A 104 -1.18 14.92 10.35
CA ILE A 104 -1.24 14.36 11.72
C ILE A 104 -0.39 15.10 12.76
N ASP A 105 0.43 16.08 12.36
CA ASP A 105 1.33 16.84 13.24
C ASP A 105 0.66 17.39 14.51
N PRO A 106 -0.56 17.96 14.48
CA PRO A 106 -1.21 18.48 15.68
C PRO A 106 -1.48 17.41 16.76
N TYR A 107 -1.54 16.15 16.36
CA TYR A 107 -1.94 15.03 17.23
C TYR A 107 -0.75 14.16 17.63
N VAL A 108 0.36 14.25 16.90
CA VAL A 108 1.56 13.43 17.09
C VAL A 108 2.50 14.00 18.14
N THR A 109 2.94 13.13 19.04
CA THR A 109 3.99 13.44 20.03
C THR A 109 5.38 13.20 19.46
N LYS A 110 5.59 12.08 18.73
CA LYS A 110 6.85 11.79 18.05
C LYS A 110 6.64 11.12 16.70
N PHE A 111 7.45 11.52 15.72
CA PHE A 111 7.58 10.84 14.44
C PHE A 111 8.79 9.91 14.49
N LEU A 112 8.60 8.62 14.22
CA LEU A 112 9.63 7.59 14.27
C LEU A 112 9.90 7.16 12.84
N LEU A 113 10.99 7.66 12.29
CA LEU A 113 11.35 7.43 10.90
C LEU A 113 12.58 6.54 10.82
N LEU A 114 12.40 5.34 10.29
CA LEU A 114 13.50 4.44 9.95
C LEU A 114 13.78 4.55 8.46
N GLU A 115 15.02 4.88 8.10
CA GLU A 115 15.45 4.91 6.71
C GLU A 115 16.64 3.98 6.50
N SER A 116 16.68 3.30 5.34
CA SER A 116 17.85 2.52 4.96
C SER A 116 18.57 3.01 3.70
N ASN A 117 19.86 2.73 3.59
CA ASN A 117 20.67 2.94 2.38
C ASN A 117 20.49 1.85 1.30
N GLY A 118 19.52 0.96 1.47
CA GLY A 118 19.14 -0.06 0.50
C GLY A 118 17.65 -0.30 0.46
N THR A 119 17.16 -0.80 -0.67
CA THR A 119 15.77 -1.22 -0.89
C THR A 119 15.50 -2.61 -0.30
N PHE A 120 14.25 -3.05 -0.25
CA PHE A 120 13.93 -4.44 0.12
C PHE A 120 14.53 -5.44 -0.86
N THR A 121 14.71 -5.07 -2.13
CA THR A 121 15.43 -5.88 -3.13
C THR A 121 16.95 -5.84 -3.03
N GLY A 122 17.52 -5.05 -2.11
CA GLY A 122 18.95 -4.93 -1.90
C GLY A 122 19.67 -3.96 -2.85
N ILE A 123 18.93 -3.17 -3.63
CA ILE A 123 19.48 -2.09 -4.46
C ILE A 123 19.96 -0.98 -3.53
N SER A 124 21.19 -0.51 -3.71
CA SER A 124 21.71 0.61 -2.94
C SER A 124 21.01 1.92 -3.33
N LYS A 125 20.65 2.72 -2.34
CA LYS A 125 20.03 4.03 -2.52
C LYS A 125 20.63 5.05 -1.54
N PRO A 126 20.63 6.34 -1.87
CA PRO A 126 20.93 7.36 -0.87
C PRO A 126 19.89 7.33 0.26
N LEU A 127 20.27 7.90 1.40
CA LEU A 127 19.32 8.25 2.45
C LEU A 127 18.52 9.47 2.00
N TRP A 128 17.54 9.25 1.11
CA TRP A 128 16.68 10.28 0.53
C TRP A 128 16.12 11.26 1.57
N PHE A 129 15.62 10.79 2.70
CA PHE A 129 15.18 11.67 3.79
C PHE A 129 16.37 12.37 4.42
N GLY A 130 17.42 11.64 4.82
CA GLY A 130 18.63 12.23 5.40
C GLY A 130 19.26 13.35 4.57
N VAL A 131 19.28 13.21 3.24
CA VAL A 131 19.80 14.22 2.30
C VAL A 131 18.88 15.46 2.20
N ASN A 132 17.57 15.27 2.37
CA ASN A 132 16.56 16.33 2.30
C ASN A 132 16.21 16.94 3.68
N ARG A 133 16.76 16.40 4.76
CA ARG A 133 16.62 16.87 6.14
C ARG A 133 17.60 18.02 6.40
N LYS A 134 17.24 19.23 5.98
CA LYS A 134 18.05 20.45 6.15
C LYS A 134 17.32 21.48 7.03
N PRO A 135 18.04 22.26 7.87
CA PRO A 135 17.45 23.36 8.62
C PRO A 135 16.71 24.34 7.70
N GLY A 136 15.50 24.76 8.08
CA GLY A 136 14.63 25.60 7.25
C GLY A 136 14.07 24.90 6.01
N GLY A 137 14.28 23.59 5.87
CA GLY A 137 13.76 22.77 4.78
C GLY A 137 12.31 22.33 4.99
N ARG A 138 11.80 21.50 4.06
CA ARG A 138 10.38 21.09 4.04
C ARG A 138 9.92 20.30 5.28
N PHE A 139 10.84 19.67 6.01
CA PHE A 139 10.56 18.86 7.20
C PHE A 139 10.94 19.55 8.53
N ASP A 140 11.40 20.80 8.49
CA ASP A 140 11.88 21.53 9.67
C ASP A 140 10.83 21.58 10.81
N PHE A 141 9.54 21.66 10.44
CA PHE A 141 8.42 21.62 11.39
C PHE A 141 8.36 20.34 12.24
N ALA A 142 8.85 19.21 11.72
CA ALA A 142 8.80 17.91 12.37
C ALA A 142 10.02 17.66 13.26
N GLU A 143 11.11 18.41 13.08
CA GLU A 143 12.38 18.22 13.79
C GLU A 143 12.25 18.14 15.31
N PRO A 144 11.45 18.99 16.00
CA PRO A 144 11.29 18.91 17.45
C PRO A 144 10.65 17.59 17.94
N LYS A 145 9.92 16.89 17.06
CA LYS A 145 9.21 15.64 17.35
C LYS A 145 9.89 14.41 16.73
N LEU A 146 10.95 14.59 15.95
CA LEU A 146 11.53 13.54 15.12
C LEU A 146 12.49 12.65 15.89
N VAL A 147 12.28 11.34 15.79
CA VAL A 147 13.23 10.29 16.16
C VAL A 147 13.60 9.55 14.87
N TYR A 148 14.77 9.90 14.32
CA TYR A 148 15.25 9.38 13.05
C TYR A 148 16.36 8.35 13.25
N SER A 149 16.27 7.21 12.56
CA SER A 149 17.31 6.19 12.53
C SER A 149 17.66 5.81 11.10
N ALA A 150 18.94 5.91 10.76
CA ALA A 150 19.49 5.49 9.48
C ALA A 150 20.22 4.15 9.64
N ILE A 151 19.81 3.14 8.89
CA ILE A 151 20.36 1.77 8.96
C ILE A 151 20.99 1.32 7.64
N ARG A 152 21.94 0.40 7.73
CA ARG A 152 22.52 -0.25 6.56
C ARG A 152 21.72 -1.49 6.23
N THR A 153 21.17 -1.57 5.02
CA THR A 153 20.49 -2.79 4.56
C THR A 153 21.54 -3.83 4.16
N PRO A 154 21.43 -5.08 4.66
CA PRO A 154 22.29 -6.17 4.20
C PRO A 154 22.18 -6.39 2.69
N ARG A 155 23.29 -6.76 2.05
CA ARG A 155 23.23 -7.23 0.66
C ARG A 155 22.46 -8.54 0.63
N LEU A 156 21.44 -8.61 -0.22
CA LEU A 156 20.72 -9.86 -0.47
C LEU A 156 21.51 -10.73 -1.45
N PRO A 157 21.84 -11.99 -1.08
CA PRO A 157 22.36 -12.96 -2.04
C PRO A 157 21.36 -13.17 -3.19
N ARG A 158 21.87 -13.54 -4.37
CA ARG A 158 21.02 -13.87 -5.52
C ARG A 158 20.03 -14.98 -5.16
N GLY A 159 18.76 -14.81 -5.54
CA GLY A 159 17.69 -15.78 -5.29
C GLY A 159 17.02 -15.66 -3.92
N VAL A 160 17.51 -14.81 -3.01
CA VAL A 160 16.84 -14.54 -1.74
C VAL A 160 15.70 -13.55 -1.95
N ARG A 161 14.54 -13.83 -1.34
CA ARG A 161 13.34 -13.01 -1.50
C ARG A 161 13.49 -11.67 -0.75
N PRO A 162 12.93 -10.55 -1.28
CA PRO A 162 13.00 -9.22 -0.65
C PRO A 162 12.47 -9.15 0.79
N TYR A 163 11.54 -10.03 1.15
CA TYR A 163 10.93 -10.11 2.48
C TYR A 163 11.94 -10.27 3.64
N VAL A 164 13.15 -10.78 3.37
CA VAL A 164 14.22 -10.88 4.38
C VAL A 164 14.70 -9.50 4.81
N ASN A 165 14.95 -8.60 3.85
CA ASN A 165 15.34 -7.23 4.16
C ASN A 165 14.19 -6.45 4.79
N GLU A 166 12.96 -6.69 4.33
CA GLU A 166 11.77 -6.10 4.94
C GLU A 166 11.66 -6.50 6.43
N ALA A 167 11.77 -7.79 6.75
CA ALA A 167 11.76 -8.28 8.13
C ALA A 167 12.89 -7.65 8.96
N TYR A 168 14.11 -7.58 8.41
CA TYR A 168 15.24 -6.91 9.06
C TYR A 168 14.94 -5.45 9.40
N GLN A 169 14.35 -4.68 8.48
CA GLN A 169 14.00 -3.29 8.74
C GLN A 169 12.88 -3.16 9.78
N ARG A 170 11.88 -4.06 9.77
CA ARG A 170 10.83 -4.12 10.80
C ARG A 170 11.40 -4.39 12.19
N ASP A 171 12.41 -5.27 12.30
CA ASP A 171 13.12 -5.53 13.56
C ASP A 171 13.88 -4.29 14.06
N ARG A 172 14.49 -3.51 13.16
CA ARG A 172 15.16 -2.25 13.52
C ARG A 172 14.17 -1.17 13.96
N MET A 173 12.95 -1.17 13.44
CA MET A 173 11.89 -0.29 13.95
C MET A 173 11.51 -0.64 15.41
N ASN A 174 11.47 -1.94 15.75
CA ASN A 174 11.24 -2.38 17.14
C ASN A 174 12.33 -1.89 18.11
N GLU A 175 13.58 -1.80 17.66
CA GLU A 175 14.66 -1.18 18.44
C GLU A 175 14.42 0.33 18.63
N LEU A 176 13.96 1.02 17.57
CA LEU A 176 13.66 2.45 17.61
C LEU A 176 12.58 2.79 18.65
N PHE A 177 11.55 1.96 18.79
CA PHE A 177 10.51 2.11 19.83
C PHE A 177 11.12 2.27 21.23
N ARG A 178 12.10 1.42 21.57
CA ARG A 178 12.74 1.41 22.90
C ARG A 178 13.45 2.72 23.20
N THR A 179 14.06 3.32 22.17
CA THR A 179 14.78 4.61 22.29
C THR A 179 13.86 5.83 22.19
N ALA A 180 12.68 5.69 21.57
CA ALA A 180 11.74 6.79 21.37
C ALA A 180 11.05 7.25 22.67
N GLY A 181 11.10 6.46 23.75
CA GLY A 181 10.45 6.78 25.03
C GLY A 181 8.94 6.60 25.01
N ILE A 182 8.45 5.71 24.15
CA ILE A 182 7.07 5.22 24.17
C ILE A 182 6.84 4.37 25.43
N ARG A 183 5.66 4.48 26.02
CA ARG A 183 5.28 3.84 27.29
C ARG A 183 3.95 3.11 27.15
N ALA A 184 3.69 2.19 28.07
CA ALA A 184 2.43 1.47 28.14
C ALA A 184 1.23 2.43 28.10
N GLY A 185 0.25 2.15 27.26
CA GLY A 185 -0.95 2.96 27.08
C GLY A 185 -0.83 4.15 26.12
N ASP A 186 0.36 4.44 25.58
CA ASP A 186 0.50 5.39 24.46
C ASP A 186 -0.13 4.80 23.17
N LEU A 187 -0.46 5.65 22.21
CA LEU A 187 -0.97 5.22 20.91
C LEU A 187 0.19 5.14 19.91
N LEU A 188 0.38 3.98 19.28
CA LEU A 188 1.38 3.73 18.26
C LEU A 188 0.69 3.48 16.91
N LEU A 189 0.95 4.34 15.94
CA LEU A 189 0.54 4.15 14.55
C LEU A 189 1.65 3.40 13.82
N MET A 190 1.29 2.35 13.10
CA MET A 190 2.20 1.60 12.23
C MET A 190 1.61 1.58 10.83
N SER A 191 2.30 2.20 9.88
CA SER A 191 1.90 2.14 8.47
C SER A 191 3.01 2.55 7.51
N ASP A 192 2.77 2.32 6.22
CA ASP A 192 3.63 2.81 5.16
C ASP A 192 3.43 4.32 4.92
N VAL A 193 4.39 4.96 4.25
CA VAL A 193 4.35 6.41 3.98
C VAL A 193 3.11 6.81 3.19
N ASP A 194 2.70 5.98 2.23
CA ASP A 194 1.55 6.21 1.36
C ASP A 194 0.20 5.92 2.02
N GLU A 195 0.18 5.41 3.25
CA GLU A 195 -1.01 5.07 4.02
C GLU A 195 -1.34 6.12 5.10
N ILE A 196 -1.90 7.25 4.70
CA ILE A 196 -2.11 8.49 5.46
C ILE A 196 -3.38 8.40 6.35
N PRO A 197 -3.28 8.27 7.69
CA PRO A 197 -4.44 8.37 8.57
C PRO A 197 -4.95 9.81 8.57
N SER A 198 -6.27 9.99 8.64
CA SER A 198 -6.85 11.33 8.77
C SER A 198 -6.60 11.91 10.17
N GLY A 199 -6.45 13.23 10.27
CA GLY A 199 -6.22 13.90 11.55
C GLY A 199 -7.32 13.61 12.58
N HIS A 200 -8.59 13.60 12.14
CA HIS A 200 -9.73 13.30 13.02
C HIS A 200 -9.74 11.84 13.52
N THR A 201 -9.26 10.89 12.71
CA THR A 201 -9.09 9.49 13.15
C THR A 201 -8.08 9.42 14.30
N VAL A 202 -6.92 10.05 14.11
CA VAL A 202 -5.85 10.06 15.13
C VAL A 202 -6.36 10.74 16.40
N ASP A 203 -7.08 11.85 16.26
CA ASP A 203 -7.63 12.60 17.39
C ASP A 203 -8.68 11.80 18.19
N LEU A 204 -9.55 11.07 17.49
CA LEU A 204 -10.53 10.17 18.10
C LEU A 204 -9.84 9.07 18.92
N LEU A 205 -8.94 8.32 18.29
CA LEU A 205 -8.27 7.17 18.92
C LEU A 205 -7.40 7.56 20.11
N ARG A 206 -6.72 8.71 20.05
CA ARG A 206 -5.91 9.18 21.19
C ARG A 206 -6.79 9.71 22.34
N SER A 207 -7.98 10.22 22.04
CA SER A 207 -8.82 10.92 23.03
C SER A 207 -9.83 10.02 23.74
N CYS A 208 -10.20 8.88 23.16
CA CYS A 208 -11.23 7.99 23.72
C CYS A 208 -10.67 6.77 24.47
N ASP A 209 -11.30 6.38 25.57
CA ASP A 209 -11.02 5.19 26.36
C ASP A 209 -12.04 4.08 26.09
N GLY A 210 -11.58 2.83 26.03
CA GLY A 210 -12.42 1.70 25.59
C GLY A 210 -12.26 1.32 24.11
N ILE A 211 -11.34 1.97 23.39
CA ILE A 211 -10.92 1.51 22.05
C ILE A 211 -10.31 0.10 22.12
N PRO A 212 -10.43 -0.72 21.05
CA PRO A 212 -9.73 -1.99 20.99
C PRO A 212 -8.21 -1.80 21.13
N PRO A 213 -7.48 -2.74 21.80
CA PRO A 213 -6.04 -2.63 21.97
C PRO A 213 -5.25 -2.53 20.65
N VAL A 214 -5.75 -3.20 19.61
CA VAL A 214 -5.23 -3.12 18.25
C VAL A 214 -6.40 -2.90 17.32
N THR A 215 -6.30 -1.92 16.44
CA THR A 215 -7.34 -1.57 15.47
C THR A 215 -6.70 -1.36 14.10
N HIS A 216 -7.16 -2.08 13.08
CA HIS A 216 -6.82 -1.77 11.68
C HIS A 216 -7.51 -0.49 11.23
N LEU A 217 -6.88 0.28 10.35
CA LEU A 217 -7.44 1.51 9.79
C LEU A 217 -7.86 1.24 8.35
N GLN A 218 -9.15 1.37 8.05
CA GLN A 218 -9.65 1.26 6.67
C GLN A 218 -9.32 2.56 5.93
N LEU A 219 -8.38 2.52 5.01
CA LEU A 219 -8.00 3.67 4.19
C LEU A 219 -8.61 3.56 2.80
N ARG A 220 -9.05 4.69 2.24
CA ARG A 220 -9.50 4.78 0.85
C ARG A 220 -8.29 4.64 -0.09
N ASN A 221 -8.30 3.62 -0.93
CA ASN A 221 -7.26 3.34 -1.91
C ASN A 221 -7.38 4.23 -3.14
N PHE A 222 -6.23 4.77 -3.52
CA PHE A 222 -5.98 5.51 -4.73
C PHE A 222 -4.72 4.96 -5.40
N LEU A 223 -4.67 5.08 -6.73
CA LEU A 223 -3.53 4.64 -7.53
C LEU A 223 -2.98 5.80 -8.37
N TYR A 224 -1.67 6.03 -8.35
CA TYR A 224 -0.93 7.06 -9.10
C TYR A 224 -1.20 8.54 -8.70
N SER A 225 -2.42 8.84 -8.26
CA SER A 225 -2.87 10.14 -7.74
C SER A 225 -4.24 9.97 -7.05
N PHE A 226 -4.74 11.01 -6.38
CA PHE A 226 -6.09 11.02 -5.83
C PHE A 226 -7.20 11.10 -6.90
N GLU A 227 -6.83 11.11 -8.19
CA GLU A 227 -7.74 11.00 -9.32
C GLU A 227 -8.30 9.59 -9.50
N PHE A 228 -7.57 8.53 -9.14
CA PHE A 228 -7.97 7.14 -9.46
C PHE A 228 -8.30 6.34 -8.19
N PRO A 229 -9.51 6.50 -7.62
CA PRO A 229 -9.96 5.67 -6.51
C PRO A 229 -10.17 4.23 -6.98
N THR A 230 -9.66 3.25 -6.23
CA THR A 230 -9.73 1.83 -6.65
C THR A 230 -10.95 1.09 -6.08
N HIS A 231 -11.65 1.70 -5.14
CA HIS A 231 -12.85 1.12 -4.53
C HIS A 231 -14.09 1.32 -5.39
N LYS A 232 -14.89 0.26 -5.48
CA LYS A 232 -16.17 0.28 -6.21
C LYS A 232 -17.37 0.66 -5.36
N ASP A 233 -17.35 0.27 -4.09
CA ASP A 233 -18.44 0.45 -3.14
C ASP A 233 -17.86 0.61 -1.72
N ARG A 234 -18.65 1.21 -0.83
CA ARG A 234 -18.39 1.37 0.61
C ARG A 234 -18.20 0.04 1.35
N SER A 235 -18.58 -1.09 0.74
CA SER A 235 -18.36 -2.45 1.27
C SER A 235 -16.95 -3.00 1.01
N ASP A 236 -16.15 -2.36 0.16
CA ASP A 236 -14.76 -2.76 -0.08
C ASP A 236 -13.90 -2.49 1.18
N THR A 237 -13.09 -3.48 1.56
CA THR A 237 -12.29 -3.47 2.80
C THR A 237 -11.21 -2.40 2.87
N GLY A 238 -10.95 -1.61 1.82
CA GLY A 238 -9.93 -0.56 1.89
C GLY A 238 -8.50 -1.09 1.73
N SER A 239 -7.51 -0.20 1.89
CA SER A 239 -6.27 -0.66 2.54
C SER A 239 -6.57 -0.83 4.03
N TRP A 240 -6.07 -1.90 4.61
CA TRP A 240 -6.33 -2.26 6.00
C TRP A 240 -5.03 -2.48 6.78
N ARG A 241 -3.85 -2.48 6.15
CA ARG A 241 -2.60 -2.89 6.81
C ARG A 241 -2.11 -1.90 7.86
N SER A 242 -2.46 -0.62 7.71
CA SER A 242 -2.28 0.40 8.74
C SER A 242 -2.97 0.02 10.04
N THR A 243 -2.29 0.20 11.16
CA THR A 243 -2.84 -0.10 12.49
C THR A 243 -2.58 1.01 13.50
N ALA A 244 -3.48 1.10 14.47
CA ALA A 244 -3.29 1.82 15.71
C ALA A 244 -3.26 0.83 16.88
N HIS A 245 -2.21 0.90 17.68
CA HIS A 245 -1.98 0.05 18.85
C HIS A 245 -2.01 0.91 20.11
N VAL A 246 -2.77 0.47 21.12
CA VAL A 246 -2.49 0.85 22.50
C VAL A 246 -1.23 0.09 22.90
N PHE A 247 -0.11 0.82 22.99
CA PHE A 247 1.20 0.23 23.15
C PHE A 247 1.30 -0.52 24.47
N GLU A 248 1.75 -1.77 24.41
CA GLU A 248 2.06 -2.60 25.57
C GLU A 248 3.51 -3.09 25.43
N PRO A 249 4.41 -2.69 26.34
CA PRO A 249 5.78 -3.18 26.36
C PRO A 249 5.86 -4.71 26.28
N ARG A 250 6.82 -5.21 25.49
CA ARG A 250 7.07 -6.65 25.24
C ARG A 250 6.02 -7.39 24.40
N VAL A 251 4.83 -6.84 24.21
CA VAL A 251 3.78 -7.43 23.35
C VAL A 251 3.74 -6.75 21.98
N THR A 252 3.77 -5.42 21.96
CA THR A 252 3.65 -4.66 20.70
C THR A 252 4.94 -4.74 19.89
N GLN A 253 4.84 -5.24 18.65
CA GLN A 253 5.91 -5.28 17.65
C GLN A 253 5.43 -4.64 16.34
N TYR A 254 6.34 -3.99 15.62
CA TYR A 254 6.08 -3.42 14.31
C TYR A 254 5.68 -4.52 13.33
N SER A 255 4.50 -4.37 12.75
CA SER A 255 3.94 -5.32 11.78
C SER A 255 3.12 -4.55 10.75
N HIS A 256 3.09 -5.07 9.53
CA HIS A 256 2.24 -4.58 8.43
C HIS A 256 1.46 -5.74 7.82
N SER A 257 0.92 -6.56 8.72
CA SER A 257 0.13 -7.76 8.45
C SER A 257 -1.16 -7.70 9.29
N ARG A 258 -2.11 -8.61 9.04
CA ARG A 258 -3.32 -8.68 9.86
C ARG A 258 -2.96 -9.17 11.25
N VAL A 259 -3.26 -8.37 12.27
CA VAL A 259 -2.92 -8.62 13.68
C VAL A 259 -4.16 -8.66 14.58
N THR A 260 -5.31 -8.25 14.05
CA THR A 260 -6.63 -8.32 14.70
C THR A 260 -7.71 -8.44 13.63
N ASP A 261 -8.92 -8.76 14.06
CA ASP A 261 -10.12 -8.78 13.19
C ASP A 261 -10.93 -7.48 13.30
N THR A 262 -10.48 -6.51 14.09
CA THR A 262 -11.18 -5.22 14.27
C THR A 262 -10.63 -4.13 13.37
N MET A 263 -11.51 -3.40 12.69
CA MET A 263 -11.13 -2.32 11.77
C MET A 263 -12.02 -1.09 11.94
N LEU A 264 -11.41 0.08 12.06
CA LEU A 264 -12.12 1.36 12.05
C LEU A 264 -12.38 1.78 10.60
N ALA A 265 -13.65 2.05 10.28
CA ALA A 265 -14.05 2.44 8.94
C ALA A 265 -13.53 3.83 8.55
N ASP A 266 -13.31 4.07 7.26
CA ASP A 266 -13.01 5.40 6.68
C ASP A 266 -12.01 6.25 7.49
N ALA A 267 -10.83 5.68 7.73
CA ALA A 267 -9.81 6.17 8.65
C ALA A 267 -8.70 7.01 7.98
N GLY A 268 -8.80 7.25 6.66
CA GLY A 268 -7.82 8.02 5.90
C GLY A 268 -7.67 7.56 4.45
N TRP A 269 -6.47 7.70 3.90
CA TRP A 269 -6.17 7.49 2.48
C TRP A 269 -4.93 6.63 2.27
N HIS A 270 -4.95 5.77 1.27
CA HIS A 270 -3.77 5.04 0.80
C HIS A 270 -3.52 5.37 -0.67
N CYS A 271 -2.41 6.03 -1.00
CA CYS A 271 -2.10 6.50 -2.36
C CYS A 271 -0.90 5.75 -2.95
N SER A 272 -1.16 4.60 -3.55
CA SER A 272 -0.10 3.75 -4.09
C SER A 272 0.50 4.33 -5.36
N PHE A 273 1.82 4.24 -5.53
CA PHE A 273 2.55 4.80 -6.69
C PHE A 273 2.32 6.30 -6.95
N CYS A 274 1.97 7.08 -5.92
CA CYS A 274 1.70 8.51 -6.02
C CYS A 274 2.99 9.37 -5.97
N PHE A 275 3.81 9.28 -7.02
CA PHE A 275 5.09 10.00 -7.14
C PHE A 275 5.05 11.15 -8.13
N ARG A 276 5.95 12.13 -7.89
CA ARG A 276 6.12 13.31 -8.73
C ARG A 276 6.72 12.99 -10.09
N THR A 277 7.64 12.02 -10.18
CA THR A 277 8.40 11.72 -11.40
C THR A 277 8.15 10.30 -11.87
N VAL A 278 8.28 10.06 -13.17
CA VAL A 278 8.21 8.70 -13.74
C VAL A 278 9.36 7.83 -13.23
N ALA A 279 10.54 8.41 -13.06
CA ALA A 279 11.73 7.75 -12.54
C ALA A 279 11.50 7.19 -11.12
N ASP A 280 10.81 7.93 -10.25
CA ASP A 280 10.46 7.46 -8.90
C ASP A 280 9.48 6.28 -8.92
N ILE A 281 8.53 6.28 -9.85
CA ILE A 281 7.59 5.16 -10.06
C ILE A 281 8.40 3.92 -10.50
N ALA A 282 9.24 4.06 -11.52
CA ALA A 282 10.11 2.99 -12.02
C ALA A 282 11.11 2.50 -10.93
N PHE A 283 11.55 3.39 -10.04
CA PHE A 283 12.35 3.03 -8.89
C PHE A 283 11.53 2.20 -7.88
N LYS A 284 10.33 2.64 -7.48
CA LYS A 284 9.47 1.89 -6.55
C LYS A 284 9.15 0.50 -7.10
N MET A 285 8.82 0.39 -8.40
CA MET A 285 8.55 -0.89 -9.07
C MET A 285 9.69 -1.90 -8.92
N ARG A 286 10.95 -1.45 -8.79
CA ARG A 286 12.14 -2.30 -8.57
C ARG A 286 12.56 -2.43 -7.11
N ALA A 287 12.08 -1.57 -6.22
CA ALA A 287 12.61 -1.42 -4.87
C ALA A 287 11.86 -2.24 -3.81
N TYR A 288 10.54 -2.34 -3.94
CA TYR A 288 9.67 -2.95 -2.93
C TYR A 288 9.58 -4.49 -3.04
N SER A 289 8.90 -5.11 -2.06
CA SER A 289 8.91 -6.57 -1.91
C SER A 289 8.25 -7.34 -3.06
N HIS A 290 7.47 -6.67 -3.90
CA HIS A 290 6.84 -7.26 -5.10
C HIS A 290 7.51 -6.84 -6.42
N ALA A 291 8.81 -6.55 -6.39
CA ALA A 291 9.58 -6.25 -7.60
C ALA A 291 9.62 -7.41 -8.61
N ASP A 292 9.25 -8.62 -8.20
CA ASP A 292 9.06 -9.80 -9.07
C ASP A 292 7.97 -9.59 -10.13
N ARG A 293 7.08 -8.62 -9.94
CA ARG A 293 6.06 -8.24 -10.93
C ARG A 293 6.65 -7.55 -12.17
N VAL A 294 7.88 -7.03 -12.08
CA VAL A 294 8.59 -6.48 -13.25
C VAL A 294 9.19 -7.64 -14.05
N THR A 295 8.38 -8.24 -14.92
CA THR A 295 8.75 -9.44 -15.69
C THR A 295 9.49 -9.12 -16.98
N ARG A 296 9.33 -7.90 -17.51
CA ARG A 296 9.94 -7.46 -18.77
C ARG A 296 10.60 -6.08 -18.64
N PRO A 297 11.72 -5.83 -19.34
CA PRO A 297 12.38 -4.52 -19.30
C PRO A 297 11.49 -3.36 -19.78
N ASP A 298 10.55 -3.62 -20.69
CA ASP A 298 9.68 -2.58 -21.25
C ASP A 298 8.71 -2.00 -20.22
N PHE A 299 8.46 -2.69 -19.10
CA PHE A 299 7.64 -2.19 -17.99
C PHE A 299 8.23 -0.94 -17.34
N LEU A 300 9.54 -0.76 -17.46
CA LEU A 300 10.28 0.36 -16.88
C LEU A 300 10.48 1.51 -17.87
N ARG A 301 9.97 1.41 -19.11
CA ARG A 301 10.05 2.52 -20.08
C ARG A 301 9.19 3.68 -19.62
N GLU A 302 9.77 4.87 -19.59
CA GLU A 302 9.10 6.06 -19.07
C GLU A 302 7.85 6.43 -19.85
N GLU A 303 7.88 6.31 -21.19
CA GLU A 303 6.71 6.59 -22.02
C GLU A 303 5.54 5.65 -21.68
N ARG A 304 5.85 4.36 -21.43
CA ARG A 304 4.83 3.37 -21.08
C ARG A 304 4.25 3.67 -19.70
N ILE A 305 5.10 3.93 -18.71
CA ILE A 305 4.63 4.27 -17.37
C ILE A 305 3.75 5.53 -17.41
N GLN A 306 4.20 6.58 -18.10
CA GLN A 306 3.44 7.83 -18.21
C GLN A 306 2.06 7.64 -18.84
N ASP A 307 1.96 6.84 -19.89
CA ASP A 307 0.70 6.50 -20.56
C ASP A 307 -0.24 5.68 -19.63
N LEU A 308 0.29 4.67 -18.94
CA LEU A 308 -0.49 3.82 -18.04
C LEU A 308 -1.05 4.59 -16.85
N ILE A 309 -0.24 5.43 -16.20
CA ILE A 309 -0.70 6.21 -15.04
C ILE A 309 -1.74 7.27 -15.42
N CYS A 310 -1.67 7.82 -16.63
CA CYS A 310 -2.66 8.77 -17.14
C CYS A 310 -3.97 8.09 -17.57
N SER A 311 -3.90 6.83 -17.99
CA SER A 311 -5.07 6.05 -18.43
C SER A 311 -5.66 5.17 -17.32
N GLY A 312 -5.15 5.26 -16.09
CA GLY A 312 -5.59 4.46 -14.94
C GLY A 312 -5.36 2.95 -15.11
N ARG A 313 -4.44 2.53 -16.00
CA ARG A 313 -4.17 1.11 -16.27
C ARG A 313 -3.13 0.53 -15.30
N ASP A 314 -3.13 -0.79 -15.13
CA ASP A 314 -2.17 -1.50 -14.26
C ASP A 314 -0.73 -1.41 -14.81
N LEU A 315 0.24 -1.07 -13.95
CA LEU A 315 1.66 -0.94 -14.34
C LEU A 315 2.29 -2.27 -14.77
N PHE A 316 1.76 -3.40 -14.29
CA PHE A 316 2.36 -4.73 -14.41
C PHE A 316 1.60 -5.64 -15.40
N ASP A 317 0.61 -5.11 -16.13
CA ASP A 317 -0.31 -5.87 -16.99
C ASP A 317 -0.99 -7.05 -16.26
N MET A 318 -1.22 -6.90 -14.96
CA MET A 318 -1.83 -7.93 -14.12
C MET A 318 -3.34 -7.81 -14.06
N LEU A 319 -4.00 -8.96 -13.87
CA LEU A 319 -5.42 -8.98 -13.54
C LEU A 319 -5.64 -8.61 -12.06
N PRO A 320 -6.83 -8.11 -11.71
CA PRO A 320 -7.20 -7.88 -10.31
C PRO A 320 -7.11 -9.15 -9.46
N GLU A 321 -6.74 -8.98 -8.19
CA GLU A 321 -6.60 -10.05 -7.21
C GLU A 321 -7.91 -10.29 -6.45
N GLU A 322 -8.92 -10.86 -7.11
CA GLU A 322 -10.26 -11.00 -6.54
C GLU A 322 -10.68 -12.45 -6.28
N PHE A 323 -11.57 -12.65 -5.32
CA PHE A 323 -12.04 -13.97 -4.87
C PHE A 323 -13.37 -14.41 -5.50
N ASN A 324 -14.01 -13.55 -6.29
CA ASN A 324 -15.22 -13.89 -7.05
C ASN A 324 -15.19 -13.24 -8.44
N TYR A 325 -15.89 -13.84 -9.39
CA TYR A 325 -15.87 -13.38 -10.78
C TYR A 325 -16.54 -12.02 -10.99
N ARG A 326 -17.54 -11.66 -10.18
CA ARG A 326 -18.22 -10.36 -10.27
C ARG A 326 -17.24 -9.22 -9.99
N ASP A 327 -16.45 -9.35 -8.92
CA ASP A 327 -15.47 -8.34 -8.53
C ASP A 327 -14.26 -8.37 -9.47
N LEU A 328 -13.79 -9.56 -9.88
CA LEU A 328 -12.73 -9.70 -10.88
C LEU A 328 -13.06 -8.96 -12.16
N ILE A 329 -14.16 -9.34 -12.84
CA ILE A 329 -14.61 -8.71 -14.09
C ILE A 329 -14.88 -7.24 -13.86
N GLY A 330 -15.48 -6.90 -12.72
CA GLY A 330 -15.78 -5.54 -12.38
C GLY A 330 -14.54 -4.65 -12.30
N LYS A 331 -13.43 -5.14 -11.74
CA LYS A 331 -12.19 -4.38 -11.54
C LYS A 331 -11.21 -4.52 -12.72
N MET A 332 -11.56 -5.32 -13.74
CA MET A 332 -10.74 -5.42 -14.95
C MET A 332 -10.76 -4.11 -15.75
N GLY A 333 -9.62 -3.78 -16.36
CA GLY A 333 -9.46 -2.61 -17.20
C GLY A 333 -8.90 -1.40 -16.46
N SER A 334 -9.12 -0.22 -17.03
CA SER A 334 -8.69 1.04 -16.45
C SER A 334 -9.52 1.42 -15.22
N ILE A 335 -8.85 1.90 -14.18
CA ILE A 335 -9.49 2.54 -13.05
C ILE A 335 -10.12 3.87 -13.53
N PRO A 336 -11.41 4.11 -13.29
CA PRO A 336 -12.06 5.34 -13.72
C PRO A 336 -11.49 6.54 -12.95
N SER A 337 -11.31 7.66 -13.65
CA SER A 337 -10.94 8.92 -13.00
C SER A 337 -12.11 9.51 -12.22
N SER A 338 -11.79 10.18 -11.12
CA SER A 338 -12.70 10.90 -10.25
C SER A 338 -12.41 12.39 -10.34
N TYR A 339 -13.47 13.19 -10.46
CA TYR A 339 -13.37 14.65 -10.37
C TYR A 339 -13.39 15.16 -8.93
N SER A 340 -13.69 14.30 -7.96
CA SER A 340 -13.83 14.69 -6.56
C SER A 340 -12.49 14.77 -5.87
N ALA A 341 -12.17 15.96 -5.35
CA ALA A 341 -11.09 16.20 -4.39
C ALA A 341 -11.63 16.48 -2.97
N VAL A 342 -12.90 16.12 -2.70
CA VAL A 342 -13.53 16.32 -1.40
C VAL A 342 -12.96 15.34 -0.38
N ASN A 343 -12.71 15.82 0.84
CA ASN A 343 -12.13 15.04 1.93
C ASN A 343 -10.75 14.47 1.54
N LEU A 344 -9.89 15.26 0.90
CA LEU A 344 -8.47 14.96 0.75
C LEU A 344 -7.64 15.69 1.84
N PRO A 345 -6.38 15.30 2.07
CA PRO A 345 -5.53 15.93 3.09
C PRO A 345 -5.46 17.46 2.96
N LEU A 346 -5.54 18.17 4.09
CA LEU A 346 -5.61 19.65 4.06
C LEU A 346 -4.33 20.27 3.49
N HIS A 347 -3.16 19.72 3.85
CA HIS A 347 -1.87 20.21 3.36
C HIS A 347 -1.69 20.04 1.85
N LEU A 348 -2.26 18.97 1.29
CA LEU A 348 -2.30 18.76 -0.16
C LEU A 348 -3.06 19.91 -0.85
N LEU A 349 -4.27 20.20 -0.38
CA LEU A 349 -5.14 21.22 -0.98
C LEU A 349 -4.67 22.66 -0.74
N ARG A 350 -3.95 22.91 0.35
CA ARG A 350 -3.31 24.24 0.59
C ARG A 350 -2.09 24.49 -0.29
N ASN A 351 -1.48 23.45 -0.85
CA ASN A 351 -0.25 23.51 -1.63
C ASN A 351 -0.44 22.91 -3.02
N VAL A 352 -1.58 23.18 -3.65
CA VAL A 352 -1.99 22.61 -4.94
C VAL A 352 -0.92 22.79 -6.00
N GLU A 353 -0.32 23.98 -6.15
CA GLU A 353 0.71 24.21 -7.17
C GLU A 353 1.89 23.23 -7.06
N ARG A 354 2.31 22.90 -5.83
CA ARG A 354 3.43 21.98 -5.62
C ARG A 354 3.01 20.53 -5.82
N PHE A 355 1.79 20.16 -5.41
CA PHE A 355 1.31 18.78 -5.42
C PHE A 355 0.27 18.50 -6.51
N ARG A 356 0.19 19.38 -7.52
CA ARG A 356 -0.84 19.36 -8.56
C ARG A 356 -0.94 18.01 -9.25
N TYR A 357 0.19 17.34 -9.43
CA TYR A 357 0.30 16.02 -10.03
C TYR A 357 -0.51 14.92 -9.30
N LEU A 358 -0.85 15.12 -8.03
CA LEU A 358 -1.68 14.21 -7.22
C LEU A 358 -3.19 14.47 -7.36
N LEU A 359 -3.60 15.51 -8.08
CA LEU A 359 -4.99 15.95 -8.16
C LEU A 359 -5.59 15.71 -9.56
N PRO A 360 -6.92 15.56 -9.67
CA PRO A 360 -7.60 15.26 -10.93
C PRO A 360 -7.19 16.15 -12.10
N GLY A 361 -6.93 15.54 -13.26
CA GLY A 361 -6.59 16.21 -14.51
C GLY A 361 -5.11 16.57 -14.67
N ASN A 362 -4.23 16.08 -13.80
CA ASN A 362 -2.81 16.45 -13.77
C ASN A 362 -1.89 15.22 -13.76
N CYS A 363 -2.20 14.21 -14.56
CA CYS A 363 -1.47 12.94 -14.59
C CYS A 363 -0.05 13.00 -15.20
N VAL A 364 0.28 14.07 -15.96
CA VAL A 364 1.59 14.22 -16.59
C VAL A 364 2.67 14.46 -15.52
N ARG A 365 3.76 13.71 -15.60
CA ARG A 365 4.90 13.79 -14.69
C ARG A 365 6.11 14.35 -15.45
N PRO A 366 6.93 15.23 -14.84
CA PRO A 366 8.19 15.64 -15.44
C PRO A 366 9.10 14.42 -15.64
N ARG A 367 9.80 14.42 -16.78
CA ARG A 367 10.98 13.58 -17.01
C ARG A 367 12.16 14.27 -16.34
N VAL A 368 12.94 13.54 -15.56
CA VAL A 368 14.09 14.07 -14.81
C VAL A 368 15.37 13.57 -15.43
#